data_AF-A0A2V9S1S2-F1
#
_entry.id   AF-A0A2V9S1S2-F1
#
_cell.length_a   1.000
_cell.length_b   1.000
_cell.length_c   1.000
_cell.angle_alpha   90.00
_cell.angle_beta   90.00
_cell.angle_gamma   90.00
#
_symmetry.space_group_name_H-M   'P 1'
#
loop_
_entity.id
_entity.type
_entity.pdbx_description
1 polymer ?
#
loop_
_entity_poly.entity_id
_entity_poly.type
_entity_poly.pdbx_seq_one_letter_code
_entity_poly.pdbx_strand_id
1 'polypeptide(L)'
;MRKQKGFSLIELLIVVAIILIIAAIAIPNLLRARMAANESAAASSIRTINTAEVSYITAYPTTGYGALAALGGSATACTTPDNTKACLIDDVLATNGSGKGKGGFNFASATSGANNTLYSATAAPVTVGSTGQRSFCSVEDAVVRFDSSGTKPADHGACQGLGALN
;
A
#
# COMPACT_ATOMS: atom_id res chain seq x y z
N MET A 1 11.47 -18.10 -58.32
CA MET A 1 12.32 -18.21 -57.12
C MET A 1 12.36 -16.85 -56.42
N ARG A 2 11.74 -16.70 -55.24
CA ARG A 2 11.79 -15.46 -54.46
C ARG A 2 13.15 -15.40 -53.75
N LYS A 3 14.00 -14.42 -54.08
CA LYS A 3 15.24 -14.15 -53.34
C LYS A 3 14.87 -13.73 -51.92
N GLN A 4 15.13 -14.58 -50.92
CA GLN A 4 15.08 -14.16 -49.53
C GLN A 4 16.27 -13.24 -49.27
N LYS A 5 15.98 -11.97 -48.94
CA LYS A 5 17.00 -11.06 -48.41
C LYS A 5 17.18 -11.42 -46.93
N GLY A 6 18.34 -11.97 -46.57
CA GLY A 6 18.72 -12.17 -45.18
C GLY A 6 19.07 -10.84 -44.52
N PHE A 7 18.82 -10.75 -43.21
CA PHE A 7 19.25 -9.64 -42.37
C PHE A 7 20.79 -9.66 -42.24
N SER A 8 21.45 -8.51 -42.38
CA SER A 8 22.89 -8.38 -42.14
C SER A 8 23.16 -8.34 -40.63
N LEU A 9 24.28 -8.93 -40.20
CA LEU A 9 24.74 -8.86 -38.80
C LEU A 9 24.91 -7.41 -38.32
N ILE A 10 25.35 -6.51 -39.21
CA ILE A 10 25.53 -5.08 -38.85
C ILE A 10 24.18 -4.38 -38.62
N GLU A 11 23.13 -4.77 -39.36
CA GLU A 11 21.79 -4.22 -39.19
C GLU A 11 21.22 -4.64 -37.83
N LEU A 12 21.43 -5.89 -37.42
CA LEU A 12 21.02 -6.36 -36.10
C LEU A 12 21.77 -5.65 -34.97
N LEU A 13 23.08 -5.44 -35.12
CA LEU A 13 23.90 -4.80 -34.09
C LEU A 13 23.49 -3.35 -33.82
N ILE A 14 23.20 -2.57 -34.86
CA ILE A 14 22.77 -1.17 -34.69
C ILE A 14 21.40 -1.11 -33.99
N VAL A 15 20.48 -2.01 -34.33
CA VAL A 15 19.16 -2.08 -33.68
C VAL A 15 19.30 -2.38 -32.20
N VAL A 16 20.11 -3.37 -31.83
CA VAL A 16 20.35 -3.70 -30.41
C VAL A 16 21.01 -2.53 -29.68
N ALA A 17 21.98 -1.86 -30.29
CA ALA A 17 22.64 -0.69 -29.69
C ALA A 17 21.64 0.43 -29.37
N ILE A 18 20.73 0.75 -30.29
CA ILE A 18 19.71 1.80 -30.07
C ILE A 18 18.72 1.38 -28.98
N ILE A 19 18.28 0.11 -28.97
CA ILE A 19 17.39 -0.41 -27.91
C ILE A 19 18.04 -0.29 -26.54
N LEU A 20 19.34 -0.61 -26.41
CA LEU A 20 20.07 -0.51 -25.14
C LEU A 20 20.18 0.94 -24.64
N ILE A 21 20.38 1.91 -25.54
CA ILE A 21 20.41 3.34 -25.18
C ILE A 21 19.05 3.79 -24.64
N ILE A 22 17.96 3.41 -25.32
CA ILE A 22 16.60 3.76 -24.88
C ILE A 22 16.29 3.09 -23.54
N ALA A 23 16.61 1.80 -23.39
CA ALA A 23 16.36 1.04 -22.17
C ALA A 23 17.10 1.64 -20.96
N ALA A 24 18.35 2.08 -21.14
CA ALA A 24 19.15 2.68 -20.07
C ALA A 24 18.49 3.93 -19.45
N ILE A 25 17.77 4.74 -20.25
CA ILE A 25 17.06 5.94 -19.77
C ILE A 25 15.66 5.58 -19.27
N ALA A 26 14.96 4.68 -19.98
CA ALA A 26 13.56 4.37 -19.71
C ALA A 26 13.38 3.55 -18.41
N ILE A 27 14.22 2.56 -18.15
CA ILE A 27 14.11 1.67 -16.98
C ILE A 27 14.14 2.45 -15.65
N PRO A 28 15.13 3.32 -15.35
CA PRO A 28 15.15 4.04 -14.07
C PRO A 28 13.95 5.00 -13.91
N ASN A 29 13.49 5.61 -15.01
CA ASN A 29 12.29 6.46 -14.99
C ASN A 29 11.03 5.63 -14.70
N LEU A 30 10.89 4.47 -15.32
CA LEU A 30 9.77 3.56 -15.08
C LEU A 30 9.75 3.08 -13.63
N LEU A 31 10.90 2.72 -13.06
CA LEU A 31 10.99 2.30 -11.65
C LEU A 31 10.55 3.41 -10.70
N ARG A 32 11.00 4.66 -10.93
CA ARG A 32 10.55 5.83 -10.15
C ARG A 32 9.04 6.06 -10.29
N ALA A 33 8.51 5.97 -11.50
CA ALA A 33 7.07 6.13 -11.74
C ALA A 33 6.24 5.05 -11.03
N ARG A 34 6.70 3.79 -11.03
CA ARG A 34 6.03 2.70 -10.30
C ARG A 34 6.05 2.93 -8.79
N MET A 35 7.18 3.36 -8.22
CA MET A 35 7.24 3.71 -6.79
C MET A 35 6.26 4.82 -6.42
N ALA A 36 6.21 5.91 -7.20
CA ALA A 36 5.26 7.00 -6.97
C ALA A 36 3.79 6.54 -7.08
N ALA A 37 3.48 5.65 -8.02
CA ALA A 37 2.15 5.07 -8.16
C ALA A 37 1.78 4.19 -6.94
N ASN A 38 2.73 3.37 -6.47
CA ASN A 38 2.53 2.54 -5.27
C ASN A 38 2.32 3.41 -4.01
N GLU A 39 3.10 4.47 -3.84
CA GLU A 39 2.95 5.43 -2.73
C GLU A 39 1.58 6.10 -2.73
N SER A 40 1.10 6.55 -3.90
CA SER A 40 -0.24 7.13 -4.05
C SER A 40 -1.34 6.12 -3.70
N ALA A 41 -1.22 4.87 -4.18
CA ALA A 41 -2.14 3.79 -3.87
C ALA A 41 -2.12 3.41 -2.37
N ALA A 42 -0.96 3.48 -1.72
CA ALA A 42 -0.81 3.22 -0.30
C ALA A 42 -1.48 4.30 0.54
N ALA A 43 -1.24 5.59 0.23
CA ALA A 43 -1.92 6.70 0.88
C ALA A 43 -3.45 6.63 0.69
N SER A 44 -3.92 6.23 -0.49
CA SER A 44 -5.35 5.99 -0.72
C SER A 44 -5.90 4.83 0.12
N SER A 45 -5.14 3.76 0.27
CA SER A 45 -5.57 2.61 1.08
C SER A 45 -5.62 2.95 2.57
N ILE A 46 -4.74 3.84 3.07
CA ILE A 46 -4.85 4.40 4.43
C ILE A 46 -6.14 5.19 4.59
N ARG A 47 -6.52 6.04 3.62
CA ARG A 47 -7.81 6.74 3.66
C ARG A 47 -8.99 5.77 3.70
N THR A 48 -8.93 4.68 2.94
CA THR A 48 -9.94 3.61 2.99
C THR A 48 -10.02 2.97 4.38
N ILE A 49 -8.88 2.70 5.02
CA ILE A 49 -8.83 2.18 6.39
C ILE A 49 -9.47 3.18 7.36
N ASN A 50 -9.14 4.47 7.28
CA ASN A 50 -9.74 5.49 8.16
C ASN A 50 -11.27 5.50 8.08
N THR A 51 -11.83 5.48 6.87
CA THR A 51 -13.28 5.42 6.66
C THR A 51 -13.88 4.14 7.24
N ALA A 52 -13.18 3.02 7.09
CA ALA A 52 -13.61 1.74 7.66
C ALA A 52 -13.55 1.75 9.19
N GLU A 53 -12.51 2.32 9.81
CA GLU A 53 -12.39 2.45 11.27
C GLU A 53 -13.54 3.27 11.87
N VAL A 54 -13.90 4.40 11.23
CA VAL A 54 -15.04 5.23 11.65
C VAL A 54 -16.36 4.46 11.54
N SER A 55 -16.53 3.70 10.46
CA SER A 55 -17.72 2.85 10.28
C SER A 55 -17.76 1.71 11.30
N TYR A 56 -16.60 1.12 11.60
CA TYR A 56 -16.44 0.00 12.51
C TYR A 56 -16.78 0.38 13.95
N ILE A 57 -16.21 1.48 14.46
CA ILE A 57 -16.50 1.94 15.84
C ILE A 57 -17.97 2.34 16.01
N THR A 58 -18.62 2.81 14.94
CA THR A 58 -20.06 3.11 14.95
C THR A 58 -20.90 1.84 15.00
N ALA A 59 -20.50 0.79 14.29
CA ALA A 59 -21.21 -0.50 14.27
C ALA A 59 -20.97 -1.33 15.56
N TYR A 60 -19.78 -1.24 16.15
CA TYR A 60 -19.34 -2.04 17.29
C TYR A 60 -18.82 -1.17 18.46
N PRO A 61 -19.67 -0.32 19.05
CA PRO A 61 -19.24 0.69 20.03
C PRO A 61 -18.65 0.10 21.31
N THR A 62 -19.01 -1.14 21.66
CA THR A 62 -18.44 -1.85 22.83
C THR A 62 -17.05 -2.42 22.57
N THR A 63 -16.64 -2.54 21.30
CA THR A 63 -15.33 -3.07 20.90
C THR A 63 -14.31 -1.95 20.66
N GLY A 64 -14.75 -0.77 20.23
CA GLY A 64 -13.89 0.35 19.84
C GLY A 64 -13.45 0.24 18.37
N TYR A 65 -12.28 0.79 18.05
CA TYR A 65 -11.65 0.61 16.73
C TYR A 65 -11.25 -0.86 16.48
N GLY A 66 -11.00 -1.20 15.22
CA GLY A 66 -10.72 -2.57 14.78
C GLY A 66 -9.26 -2.80 14.39
N ALA A 67 -8.73 -3.99 14.63
CA ALA A 67 -7.48 -4.38 13.96
C ALA A 67 -7.75 -4.61 12.46
N LEU A 68 -6.72 -4.53 11.61
CA LEU A 68 -6.90 -4.57 10.14
C LEU A 68 -7.76 -5.74 9.64
N ALA A 69 -7.56 -6.94 10.21
CA ALA A 69 -8.33 -8.13 9.84
C ALA A 69 -9.83 -8.00 10.20
N ALA A 70 -10.15 -7.37 11.33
CA ALA A 70 -11.52 -7.16 11.78
C ALA A 70 -12.30 -6.18 10.90
N LEU A 71 -11.60 -5.27 10.22
CA LEU A 71 -12.22 -4.37 9.24
C LEU A 71 -12.64 -5.10 7.96
N GLY A 72 -12.02 -6.23 7.64
CA GLY A 72 -12.32 -7.01 6.44
C GLY A 72 -13.11 -8.28 6.74
N GLY A 73 -12.93 -9.28 5.87
CA GLY A 73 -13.63 -10.56 5.90
C GLY A 73 -13.77 -11.10 4.48
N SER A 74 -13.57 -12.41 4.30
CA SER A 74 -13.53 -13.06 2.98
C SER A 74 -14.71 -12.63 2.08
N ALA A 75 -14.39 -12.18 0.86
CA ALA A 75 -15.37 -11.80 -0.16
C ALA A 75 -16.40 -12.90 -0.49
N THR A 76 -16.12 -14.17 -0.14
CA THR A 76 -17.02 -15.31 -0.34
C THR A 76 -18.00 -15.52 0.83
N ALA A 77 -17.79 -14.87 1.99
CA ALA A 77 -18.51 -15.19 3.22
C ALA A 77 -18.87 -13.96 4.09
N CYS A 78 -19.07 -12.79 3.49
CA CYS A 78 -19.67 -11.66 4.23
C CYS A 78 -21.20 -11.78 4.34
N THR A 79 -21.69 -12.92 4.81
CA THR A 79 -23.13 -13.16 4.98
C THR A 79 -23.64 -12.69 6.34
N THR A 80 -22.75 -12.59 7.33
CA THR A 80 -23.06 -12.09 8.69
C THR A 80 -21.86 -11.29 9.23
N PRO A 81 -21.82 -9.96 9.01
CA PRO A 81 -20.80 -9.11 9.61
C PRO A 81 -20.85 -9.18 11.14
N ASP A 82 -19.67 -9.27 11.77
CA ASP A 82 -19.51 -9.15 13.22
C ASP A 82 -18.22 -8.39 13.55
N ASN A 83 -17.92 -8.21 14.84
CA ASN A 83 -16.75 -7.47 15.32
C ASN A 83 -15.40 -8.20 15.12
N THR A 84 -15.38 -9.34 14.43
CA THR A 84 -14.16 -10.00 13.98
C THR A 84 -14.02 -10.00 12.46
N LYS A 85 -15.09 -9.63 11.73
CA LYS A 85 -15.19 -9.58 10.27
C LYS A 85 -16.29 -8.60 9.84
N ALA A 86 -15.97 -7.32 9.80
CA ALA A 86 -16.93 -6.27 9.48
C ALA A 86 -17.16 -6.05 7.97
N CYS A 87 -16.27 -6.58 7.12
CA CYS A 87 -16.33 -6.47 5.66
C CYS A 87 -16.44 -5.03 5.12
N LEU A 88 -15.79 -4.09 5.79
CA LEU A 88 -15.75 -2.68 5.43
C LEU A 88 -14.64 -2.38 4.41
N ILE A 89 -13.66 -3.29 4.29
CA ILE A 89 -12.57 -3.25 3.31
C ILE A 89 -12.44 -4.59 2.59
N ASP A 90 -11.83 -4.56 1.40
CA ASP A 90 -11.47 -5.76 0.63
C ASP A 90 -10.51 -6.67 1.43
N ASP A 91 -10.73 -7.99 1.33
CA ASP A 91 -9.91 -9.05 1.89
C ASP A 91 -8.41 -8.92 1.55
N VAL A 92 -8.06 -8.46 0.35
CA VAL A 92 -6.65 -8.23 -0.02
C VAL A 92 -6.01 -7.16 0.87
N LEU A 93 -6.74 -6.11 1.25
CA LEU A 93 -6.23 -5.10 2.17
C LEU A 93 -6.26 -5.61 3.61
N ALA A 94 -7.36 -6.26 4.01
CA ALA A 94 -7.56 -6.79 5.37
C ALA A 94 -6.51 -7.83 5.78
N THR A 95 -6.04 -8.63 4.84
CA THR A 95 -5.03 -9.68 5.04
C THR A 95 -3.60 -9.19 4.75
N ASN A 96 -3.42 -7.91 4.45
CA ASN A 96 -2.16 -7.37 3.95
C ASN A 96 -1.59 -8.19 2.77
N GLY A 97 -2.44 -8.53 1.80
CA GLY A 97 -2.08 -9.38 0.66
C GLY A 97 -1.54 -10.74 1.09
N SER A 98 -2.21 -11.40 2.04
CA SER A 98 -1.73 -12.63 2.69
C SER A 98 -0.32 -12.48 3.30
N GLY A 99 -0.05 -11.32 3.91
CA GLY A 99 1.24 -10.95 4.50
C GLY A 99 2.34 -10.60 3.48
N LYS A 100 2.04 -10.52 2.18
CA LYS A 100 3.00 -10.12 1.13
C LYS A 100 2.95 -8.64 0.77
N GLY A 101 1.98 -7.92 1.34
CA GLY A 101 1.69 -6.55 0.97
C GLY A 101 0.76 -6.45 -0.24
N LYS A 102 0.17 -5.26 -0.40
CA LYS A 102 -0.67 -4.88 -1.53
C LYS A 102 0.02 -3.75 -2.28
N GLY A 103 0.25 -3.91 -3.59
CA GLY A 103 0.90 -2.87 -4.40
C GLY A 103 2.30 -2.48 -3.91
N GLY A 104 3.06 -3.42 -3.33
CA GLY A 104 4.41 -3.16 -2.80
C GLY A 104 4.45 -2.55 -1.41
N PHE A 105 3.33 -2.44 -0.71
CA PHE A 105 3.26 -1.91 0.66
C PHE A 105 2.65 -2.92 1.62
N ASN A 106 3.21 -2.98 2.83
CA ASN A 106 2.67 -3.70 3.97
C ASN A 106 1.75 -2.79 4.77
N PHE A 107 0.51 -3.20 4.93
CA PHE A 107 -0.53 -2.52 5.68
C PHE A 107 -0.73 -3.17 7.05
N ALA A 108 -0.97 -2.34 8.06
CA ALA A 108 -1.43 -2.77 9.37
C ALA A 108 -2.36 -1.69 9.95
N SER A 109 -3.38 -2.10 10.68
CA SER A 109 -4.12 -1.27 11.62
C SER A 109 -4.05 -1.97 12.97
N ALA A 110 -3.51 -1.27 13.96
CA ALA A 110 -3.40 -1.76 15.32
C ALA A 110 -4.19 -0.83 16.24
N THR A 111 -4.94 -1.42 17.16
CA THR A 111 -5.71 -0.70 18.16
C THR A 111 -4.88 -0.53 19.44
N SER A 112 -5.13 0.55 20.17
CA SER A 112 -4.49 0.81 21.46
C SER A 112 -5.40 1.63 22.37
N GLY A 113 -4.95 1.85 23.61
CA GLY A 113 -5.76 2.48 24.65
C GLY A 113 -6.77 1.53 25.28
N ALA A 114 -7.33 1.94 26.43
CA ALA A 114 -8.40 1.19 27.05
C ALA A 114 -9.60 1.11 26.08
N ASN A 115 -10.16 -0.10 25.93
CA ASN A 115 -11.29 -0.38 25.04
C ASN A 115 -11.06 0.04 23.57
N ASN A 116 -9.83 -0.06 23.05
CA ASN A 116 -9.47 0.26 21.66
C ASN A 116 -9.95 1.67 21.23
N THR A 117 -9.73 2.66 22.08
CA THR A 117 -10.12 4.06 21.83
C THR A 117 -9.21 4.77 20.84
N LEU A 118 -8.07 4.18 20.50
CA LEU A 118 -7.10 4.68 19.53
C LEU A 118 -6.82 3.62 18.47
N TYR A 119 -6.51 4.05 17.25
CA TYR A 119 -5.94 3.17 16.21
C TYR A 119 -4.74 3.83 15.53
N SER A 120 -3.86 2.99 14.99
CA SER A 120 -2.76 3.43 14.13
C SER A 120 -2.76 2.58 12.87
N ALA A 121 -3.27 3.17 11.79
CA ALA A 121 -3.19 2.62 10.45
C ALA A 121 -1.82 2.98 9.86
N THR A 122 -1.11 2.01 9.32
CA THR A 122 0.25 2.16 8.79
C THR A 122 0.38 1.45 7.44
N ALA A 123 1.15 2.05 6.54
CA ALA A 123 1.54 1.48 5.27
C ALA A 123 3.04 1.74 5.07
N ALA A 124 3.84 0.68 5.09
CA ALA A 124 5.28 0.78 4.85
C ALA A 124 5.67 0.02 3.57
N PRO A 125 6.61 0.51 2.77
CA PRO A 125 7.08 -0.23 1.60
C PRO A 125 7.61 -1.61 2.01
N VAL A 126 7.33 -2.65 1.22
CA VAL A 126 7.88 -4.00 1.43
C VAL A 126 9.41 -4.00 1.34
N THR A 127 9.94 -3.14 0.48
CA THR A 127 11.37 -2.86 0.35
C THR A 127 11.56 -1.39 0.01
N VAL A 128 12.16 -0.65 0.95
CA VAL A 128 12.53 0.76 0.77
C VAL A 128 13.50 0.90 -0.42
N GLY A 129 13.28 1.88 -1.30
CA GLY A 129 14.11 2.10 -2.49
C GLY A 129 13.74 1.28 -3.72
N SER A 130 12.79 0.34 -3.59
CA SER A 130 12.33 -0.50 -4.72
C SER A 130 10.81 -0.46 -4.89
N THR A 131 10.07 -0.65 -3.79
CA THR A 131 8.59 -0.66 -3.81
C THR A 131 7.97 0.69 -3.47
N GLY A 132 8.70 1.49 -2.69
CA GLY A 132 8.40 2.87 -2.30
C GLY A 132 9.56 3.44 -1.50
N GLN A 133 9.57 4.75 -1.27
CA GLN A 133 10.56 5.47 -0.48
C GLN A 133 10.00 5.96 0.85
N ARG A 134 8.70 6.29 0.88
CA ARG A 134 8.01 6.83 2.05
C ARG A 134 7.09 5.79 2.66
N SER A 135 6.93 5.82 3.98
CA SER A 135 5.83 5.15 4.66
C SER A 135 4.74 6.15 5.00
N PHE A 136 3.54 5.65 5.26
CA PHE A 136 2.37 6.43 5.58
C PHE A 136 1.72 5.90 6.85
N CYS A 137 1.05 6.79 7.56
CA CYS A 137 0.21 6.39 8.67
C CYS A 137 -0.96 7.35 8.86
N SER A 138 -1.94 6.92 9.62
CA SER A 138 -3.04 7.76 10.10
C SER A 138 -3.53 7.22 11.43
N VAL A 139 -4.08 8.10 12.24
CA VAL A 139 -4.71 7.77 13.53
C VAL A 139 -6.16 8.27 13.52
N GLU A 140 -6.83 8.27 14.68
CA GLU A 140 -8.23 8.67 14.84
C GLU A 140 -8.59 10.10 14.41
N ASP A 141 -7.60 10.96 14.18
CA ASP A 141 -7.80 12.28 13.55
C ASP A 141 -8.00 12.21 12.02
N ALA A 142 -7.88 11.02 11.44
CA ALA A 142 -7.98 10.72 10.01
C ALA A 142 -6.99 11.48 9.11
N VAL A 143 -5.97 12.12 9.68
CA VAL A 143 -4.94 12.84 8.93
C VAL A 143 -3.86 11.86 8.49
N VAL A 144 -3.74 11.67 7.16
CA VAL A 144 -2.66 10.88 6.57
C VAL A 144 -1.35 11.65 6.73
N ARG A 145 -0.35 10.97 7.28
CA ARG A 145 1.00 11.48 7.49
C ARG A 145 2.02 10.58 6.80
N PHE A 146 3.24 11.06 6.68
CA PHE A 146 4.31 10.29 6.04
C PHE A 146 5.64 10.37 6.79
N ASP A 147 6.45 9.34 6.62
CA ASP A 147 7.87 9.32 7.00
C ASP A 147 8.73 9.10 5.75
N SER A 148 9.70 9.98 5.53
CA SER A 148 10.65 9.93 4.41
C SER A 148 11.66 8.78 4.51
N SER A 149 11.81 8.17 5.68
CA SER A 149 12.69 7.01 5.88
C SER A 149 12.13 5.72 5.30
N GLY A 150 10.81 5.67 5.03
CA GLY A 150 10.12 4.45 4.63
C GLY A 150 9.93 3.45 5.78
N THR A 151 10.34 3.79 7.00
CA THR A 151 10.20 2.93 8.17
C THR A 151 8.77 2.97 8.68
N LYS A 152 8.22 1.83 9.10
CA LYS A 152 6.90 1.77 9.73
C LYS A 152 6.96 2.53 11.07
N PRO A 153 6.05 3.49 11.34
CA PRO A 153 5.96 4.13 12.65
C PRO A 153 5.78 3.10 13.77
N ALA A 154 6.52 3.29 14.87
CA ALA A 154 6.57 2.32 15.96
C ALA A 154 5.23 2.19 16.71
N ASP A 155 4.55 3.31 16.89
CA ASP A 155 3.31 3.41 17.65
C ASP A 155 2.44 4.59 17.18
N HIS A 156 1.32 4.81 17.88
CA HIS A 156 0.36 5.88 17.63
C HIS A 156 0.99 7.28 17.78
N GLY A 157 1.78 7.51 18.84
CA GLY A 157 2.44 8.80 19.08
C GLY A 157 3.50 9.13 18.03
N ALA A 158 4.26 8.11 17.61
CA ALA A 158 5.20 8.22 16.50
C ALA A 158 4.49 8.62 15.20
N CYS A 159 3.30 8.06 14.93
CA CYS A 159 2.51 8.51 13.78
C CYS A 159 2.07 9.97 13.92
N GLN A 160 1.52 10.37 15.07
CA GLN A 160 1.04 11.74 15.29
C GLN A 160 2.13 12.81 15.12
N GLY A 161 3.37 12.49 15.46
CA GLY A 161 4.53 13.37 15.31
C GLY A 161 5.00 13.59 13.88
N LEU A 162 4.49 12.84 12.89
CA LEU A 162 4.87 12.97 11.49
C LEU A 162 4.14 14.12 10.78
N GLY A 163 4.74 14.61 9.69
CA GLY A 163 4.15 15.64 8.84
C GLY A 163 2.95 15.13 8.06
N ALA A 164 1.91 15.96 7.94
CA ALA A 164 0.73 15.67 7.14
C ALA A 164 1.09 15.52 5.64
N LEU A 165 0.41 14.57 4.98
CA LEU A 165 0.47 14.39 3.55
C LEU A 165 -0.50 15.39 2.90
N ASN A 166 0.07 16.45 2.31
CA ASN A 166 -0.68 17.45 1.52
C ASN A 166 -1.26 16.85 0.23
#